data_AF-A0A971FNC6-F1
#
_entry.id   AF-A0A971FNC6-F1
#
_cell.length_a   1.000
_cell.length_b   1.000
_cell.length_c   1.000
_cell.angle_alpha   90.00
_cell.angle_beta   90.00
_cell.angle_gamma   90.00
#
_symmetry.space_group_name_H-M   'P 1'
#
loop_
_entity.id
_entity.type
_entity.pdbx_description
1 polymer ?
#
loop_
_entity_poly.entity_id
_entity_poly.type
_entity_poly.pdbx_seq_one_letter_code
_entity_poly.pdbx_strand_id
1 'polypeptide(L)'
;MSRNRQTKKTKTIKGRRGVTDSVSRSPRQVEHYWNFYKKGLYVSKPVSRLPGWLLPLLATLLIIALVFWGIPQIISRIQNSQTEPTIPEEQVNDRLYGPQTRVVIKPVADLFDQPDLKAKRITQLLYQETVTRLDVDCPPGFIAVEFQETVTGYMLIDDLTEDCSAIEPADYEYRAVVTAPTKRVMSHAEKGTLLIEVMMGTQLFIDYRGAGVSSVRLSDGTTGWISEDSVVILPSNAAIEMPFEPADAFCHSALIFLQTTALDYGMSIRGMSVEGIVHLAARINGLTVPRTVEGLLTAGVSLPLVKDPETGHADISQLKRGDLIFFAEQAEQQPRVGILIQTNQVLYTGSGQTSIRLIDLEREDQLKLTIKGARRIFP
;
A
#
# COMPACT_ATOMS: atom_id res chain seq x y z
N MET A 1 36.00 53.99 16.12
CA MET A 1 36.83 53.59 17.29
C MET A 1 35.93 53.38 18.50
N SER A 2 36.20 52.33 19.29
CA SER A 2 36.08 52.25 20.76
C SER A 2 34.79 52.67 21.51
N ARG A 3 34.28 51.74 22.36
CA ARG A 3 33.59 51.98 23.67
C ARG A 3 32.22 52.71 23.64
N ASN A 4 31.32 52.60 24.63
CA ASN A 4 31.06 51.57 25.66
C ASN A 4 29.58 51.70 26.10
N ARG A 5 28.88 50.57 26.27
CA ARG A 5 28.24 50.14 27.54
C ARG A 5 27.82 51.25 28.56
N GLN A 6 26.51 51.41 28.84
CA GLN A 6 25.91 51.15 30.18
C GLN A 6 24.41 51.51 30.38
N THR A 7 23.62 50.48 30.71
CA THR A 7 22.65 50.35 31.84
C THR A 7 21.81 51.53 32.38
N LYS A 8 20.50 51.29 32.60
CA LYS A 8 19.81 51.23 33.92
C LYS A 8 18.28 51.15 33.84
N LYS A 9 17.65 50.83 35.00
CA LYS A 9 16.21 50.76 35.38
C LYS A 9 15.56 49.36 35.19
N THR A 10 14.73 48.78 36.09
CA THR A 10 14.25 49.17 37.45
C THR A 10 14.07 47.94 38.39
N LYS A 11 13.86 48.22 39.69
CA LYS A 11 13.47 47.38 40.86
C LYS A 11 12.00 46.89 40.79
N THR A 12 11.41 46.03 41.65
CA THR A 12 11.43 45.89 43.14
C THR A 12 10.80 44.53 43.53
N ILE A 13 11.41 43.56 44.24
CA ILE A 13 11.72 43.35 45.69
C ILE A 13 10.52 43.15 46.66
N LYS A 14 10.37 41.92 47.19
CA LYS A 14 10.02 41.50 48.59
C LYS A 14 10.10 39.97 48.67
N GLY A 15 10.63 39.28 49.70
CA GLY A 15 11.40 39.68 50.89
C GLY A 15 12.35 38.53 51.35
N ARG A 16 13.52 38.86 51.94
CA ARG A 16 13.86 38.66 53.38
C ARG A 16 14.00 37.18 53.80
N ARG A 17 15.15 36.51 53.59
CA ARG A 17 16.46 36.55 54.32
C ARG A 17 16.54 35.76 55.64
N GLY A 18 17.39 34.72 55.62
CA GLY A 18 18.10 34.06 56.72
C GLY A 18 19.05 33.00 56.12
N VAL A 19 20.32 33.34 55.83
CA VAL A 19 21.53 32.87 56.57
C VAL A 19 21.71 31.34 56.45
N THR A 20 22.42 30.80 55.44
CA THR A 20 23.88 30.41 55.43
C THR A 20 24.25 29.42 56.57
N ASP A 21 24.89 28.25 56.36
CA ASP A 21 25.77 27.78 55.27
C ASP A 21 25.83 26.23 55.12
N SER A 22 26.57 25.75 54.10
CA SER A 22 27.25 24.42 54.02
C SER A 22 26.45 23.11 53.81
N VAL A 23 26.17 22.83 52.53
CA VAL A 23 26.51 21.60 51.76
C VAL A 23 26.96 20.31 52.50
N SER A 24 26.29 19.19 52.15
CA SER A 24 26.78 17.77 52.08
C SER A 24 26.27 16.74 53.12
N ARG A 25 25.28 15.90 52.70
CA ARG A 25 25.30 14.40 52.68
C ARG A 25 23.88 13.75 52.77
N SER A 26 23.67 12.76 51.90
CA SER A 26 22.76 11.58 51.95
C SER A 26 21.47 11.57 52.82
N PRO A 27 20.30 11.19 52.25
CA PRO A 27 19.31 10.35 52.95
C PRO A 27 19.94 8.97 53.18
N ARG A 28 20.09 8.44 54.41
CA ARG A 28 19.05 7.88 55.31
C ARG A 28 18.10 6.94 54.55
N GLN A 29 18.11 5.62 54.78
CA GLN A 29 17.63 4.90 55.99
C GLN A 29 16.22 5.33 56.41
N VAL A 30 15.30 4.44 56.82
CA VAL A 30 15.22 2.96 56.92
C VAL A 30 13.73 2.64 57.12
N GLU A 31 13.27 1.45 56.72
CA GLU A 31 12.26 0.62 57.43
C GLU A 31 11.98 -0.61 56.53
N HIS A 32 12.10 -1.85 57.02
CA HIS A 32 11.18 -2.42 57.98
C HIS A 32 11.80 -3.43 58.97
N TYR A 33 11.18 -3.44 60.14
CA TYR A 33 11.25 -4.41 61.23
C TYR A 33 11.20 -5.89 60.78
N TRP A 34 11.89 -6.76 61.51
CA TRP A 34 11.29 -7.81 62.36
C TRP A 34 12.39 -8.51 63.19
N ASN A 35 12.33 -8.37 64.52
CA ASN A 35 13.06 -9.24 65.45
C ASN A 35 12.21 -10.48 65.75
N PHE A 36 12.81 -11.66 65.94
CA PHE A 36 12.59 -12.54 67.11
C PHE A 36 13.43 -13.84 67.02
N TYR A 37 14.33 -14.03 67.99
CA TYR A 37 14.78 -15.30 68.60
C TYR A 37 15.04 -16.56 67.73
N LYS A 38 16.31 -17.01 67.75
CA LYS A 38 16.72 -18.16 68.60
C LYS A 38 18.24 -18.25 68.80
N LYS A 39 18.66 -18.58 70.03
CA LYS A 39 20.06 -18.91 70.37
C LYS A 39 20.39 -20.35 69.94
N GLY A 40 21.62 -20.54 69.48
CA GLY A 40 22.46 -21.69 69.82
C GLY A 40 22.04 -23.08 69.32
N LEU A 41 22.57 -23.48 68.16
CA LEU A 41 22.85 -24.87 67.82
C LEU A 41 24.21 -24.94 67.12
N TYR A 42 25.24 -25.33 67.86
CA TYR A 42 26.55 -25.65 67.28
C TYR A 42 26.45 -27.02 66.57
N VAL A 43 26.36 -27.01 65.24
CA VAL A 43 26.60 -28.20 64.44
C VAL A 43 28.05 -28.17 63.99
N SER A 44 28.90 -28.92 64.68
CA SER A 44 30.28 -29.19 64.25
C SER A 44 30.26 -29.93 62.91
N LYS A 45 30.57 -29.23 61.81
CA LYS A 45 30.77 -29.90 60.52
C LYS A 45 32.03 -30.77 60.60
N PRO A 46 31.97 -32.07 60.25
CA PRO A 46 33.19 -32.84 60.05
C PRO A 46 33.97 -32.25 58.88
N VAL A 47 35.24 -31.92 59.10
CA VAL A 47 36.14 -31.44 58.05
C VAL A 47 36.41 -32.61 57.10
N SER A 48 35.79 -32.58 55.92
CA SER A 48 36.08 -33.59 54.89
C SER A 48 37.53 -33.42 54.43
N ARG A 49 38.35 -34.45 54.70
CA ARG A 49 39.75 -34.52 54.25
C ARG A 49 39.83 -34.89 52.77
N LEU A 50 39.24 -34.05 51.91
CA LEU A 50 39.43 -34.15 50.46
C LEU A 50 40.70 -33.37 50.08
N PRO A 51 41.67 -33.99 49.39
CA PRO A 51 42.86 -33.29 48.94
C PRO A 51 42.53 -32.13 48.00
N GLY A 52 43.27 -31.02 48.09
CA GLY A 52 43.01 -29.83 47.27
C GLY A 52 43.11 -30.04 45.75
N TRP A 53 43.75 -31.13 45.30
CA TRP A 53 43.83 -31.54 43.89
C TRP A 53 42.60 -32.33 43.39
N LEU A 54 41.74 -32.81 44.29
CA LEU A 54 40.56 -33.60 43.93
C LEU A 54 39.47 -32.74 43.28
N LEU A 55 39.34 -31.48 43.69
CA LEU A 55 38.35 -30.53 43.16
C LEU A 55 38.66 -30.11 41.70
N PRO A 56 39.88 -29.70 41.32
CA PRO A 56 40.20 -29.46 39.92
C PRO A 56 40.12 -30.75 39.09
N LEU A 57 40.60 -31.91 39.60
CA LEU A 57 40.53 -33.17 38.86
C LEU A 57 39.09 -33.62 38.57
N LEU A 58 38.17 -33.42 39.53
CA LEU A 58 36.75 -33.71 39.35
C LEU A 58 36.10 -32.74 38.36
N ALA A 59 36.52 -31.46 38.35
CA ALA A 59 36.10 -30.51 37.31
C ALA A 59 36.61 -30.91 35.91
N THR A 60 37.87 -31.37 35.76
CA THR A 60 38.38 -31.85 34.47
C THR A 60 37.64 -33.10 34.00
N LEU A 61 37.36 -34.06 34.90
CA LEU A 61 36.56 -35.24 34.57
C LEU A 61 35.13 -34.87 34.16
N LEU A 62 34.52 -33.88 34.82
CA LEU A 62 33.19 -33.39 34.46
C LEU A 62 33.19 -32.73 33.08
N ILE A 63 34.20 -31.93 32.75
CA ILE A 63 34.36 -31.34 31.40
C ILE A 63 34.55 -32.44 30.36
N ILE A 64 35.41 -33.45 30.62
CA ILE A 64 35.61 -34.59 29.71
C ILE A 64 34.31 -35.37 29.51
N ALA A 65 33.56 -35.67 30.58
CA ALA A 65 32.27 -36.35 30.47
C ALA A 65 31.23 -35.50 29.69
N LEU A 66 31.23 -34.18 29.86
CA LEU A 66 30.34 -33.29 29.13
C LEU A 66 30.72 -33.23 27.64
N VAL A 67 32.01 -33.20 27.29
CA VAL A 67 32.49 -33.19 25.89
C VAL A 67 32.32 -34.54 25.19
N PHE A 68 32.54 -35.68 25.87
CA PHE A 68 32.51 -37.00 25.23
C PHE A 68 31.19 -37.78 25.40
N TRP A 69 30.33 -37.41 26.35
CA TRP A 69 28.99 -38.01 26.49
C TRP A 69 27.85 -36.99 26.41
N GLY A 70 28.01 -35.80 27.00
CA GLY A 70 27.00 -34.75 26.92
C GLY A 70 26.78 -34.22 25.50
N ILE A 71 27.85 -33.72 24.86
CA ILE A 71 27.79 -33.14 23.52
C ILE A 71 27.33 -34.17 22.48
N PRO A 72 27.84 -35.43 22.41
CA PRO A 72 27.35 -36.40 21.42
C PRO A 72 25.89 -36.81 21.62
N GLN A 73 25.35 -36.80 22.84
CA GLN A 73 23.91 -37.03 23.06
C GLN A 73 23.04 -35.81 22.74
N ILE A 74 23.57 -34.60 22.90
CA ILE A 74 22.88 -33.38 22.46
C ILE A 74 22.90 -33.29 20.92
N ILE A 75 24.05 -33.58 20.29
CA ILE A 75 24.18 -33.65 18.84
C ILE A 75 23.31 -34.78 18.28
N SER A 76 23.29 -35.99 18.87
CA SER A 76 22.41 -37.06 18.36
C SER A 76 20.93 -36.77 18.61
N ARG A 77 20.55 -36.07 19.69
CA ARG A 77 19.18 -35.56 19.83
C ARG A 77 18.86 -34.49 18.78
N ILE A 78 19.77 -33.59 18.46
CA ILE A 78 19.58 -32.58 17.41
C ILE A 78 19.59 -33.22 16.01
N GLN A 79 20.41 -34.24 15.74
CA GLN A 79 20.43 -34.99 14.48
C GLN A 79 19.26 -35.97 14.33
N ASN A 80 18.65 -36.41 15.44
CA ASN A 80 17.37 -37.13 15.41
C ASN A 80 16.15 -36.18 15.50
N SER A 81 16.37 -34.89 15.75
CA SER A 81 15.37 -33.81 15.62
C SER A 81 15.46 -33.11 14.27
N GLN A 82 16.61 -33.20 13.61
CA GLN A 82 16.70 -33.22 12.16
C GLN A 82 15.97 -34.49 11.73
N THR A 83 14.68 -34.34 11.48
CA THR A 83 14.02 -35.05 10.40
C THR A 83 15.03 -35.19 9.26
N GLU A 84 15.03 -36.35 8.59
CA GLU A 84 15.67 -36.47 7.28
C GLU A 84 15.34 -35.22 6.44
N PRO A 85 16.16 -34.82 5.47
CA PRO A 85 15.65 -33.98 4.40
C PRO A 85 14.59 -34.80 3.66
N THR A 86 13.36 -34.78 4.18
CA THR A 86 12.20 -34.37 3.42
C THR A 86 12.69 -33.20 2.59
N ILE A 87 13.17 -33.52 1.37
CA ILE A 87 12.86 -32.72 0.20
C ILE A 87 11.45 -32.25 0.50
N PRO A 88 11.21 -30.94 0.77
CA PRO A 88 9.84 -30.50 0.95
C PRO A 88 9.12 -31.08 -0.25
N GLU A 89 8.16 -31.98 -0.02
CA GLU A 89 7.21 -32.30 -1.08
C GLU A 89 6.82 -30.92 -1.56
N GLU A 90 7.16 -30.60 -2.82
CA GLU A 90 6.87 -29.28 -3.35
C GLU A 90 5.41 -29.10 -3.00
N GLN A 91 5.14 -28.18 -2.07
CA GLN A 91 3.80 -27.71 -1.90
C GLN A 91 3.59 -27.10 -3.26
N VAL A 92 2.87 -27.84 -4.10
CA VAL A 92 2.33 -27.37 -5.36
C VAL A 92 1.29 -26.37 -4.90
N ASN A 93 1.81 -25.23 -4.45
CA ASN A 93 1.15 -23.96 -4.43
C ASN A 93 0.76 -23.80 -5.88
N ASP A 94 -0.50 -24.19 -6.17
CA ASP A 94 -1.08 -24.11 -7.50
C ASP A 94 -0.89 -22.66 -7.96
N ARG A 95 0.13 -22.45 -8.78
CA ARG A 95 0.58 -21.12 -9.18
C ARG A 95 -0.57 -20.44 -9.87
N LEU A 96 -0.88 -19.22 -9.42
CA LEU A 96 -2.02 -18.48 -9.93
C LEU A 96 -1.88 -18.18 -11.43
N TYR A 97 -0.64 -18.08 -11.91
CA TYR A 97 -0.32 -17.65 -13.27
C TYR A 97 0.21 -18.79 -14.13
N GLY A 98 -0.43 -18.97 -15.30
CA GLY A 98 -0.08 -19.97 -16.30
C GLY A 98 0.89 -19.45 -17.38
N PRO A 99 1.33 -20.31 -18.32
CA PRO A 99 2.32 -19.95 -19.34
C PRO A 99 1.84 -18.88 -20.35
N GLN A 100 0.54 -18.61 -20.42
CA GLN A 100 -0.03 -17.53 -21.24
C GLN A 100 -0.14 -16.20 -20.49
N THR A 101 0.11 -16.15 -19.18
CA THR A 101 0.12 -14.88 -18.45
C THR A 101 1.31 -14.02 -18.90
N ARG A 102 1.09 -12.73 -19.07
CA ARG A 102 2.13 -11.71 -19.28
C ARG A 102 1.95 -10.60 -18.25
N VAL A 103 3.06 -10.05 -17.77
CA VAL A 103 3.10 -9.06 -16.68
C VAL A 103 3.63 -7.74 -17.21
N VAL A 104 2.94 -6.63 -16.91
CA VAL A 104 3.33 -5.29 -17.35
C VAL A 104 4.59 -4.81 -16.61
N ILE A 105 5.61 -4.40 -17.37
CA ILE A 105 6.91 -3.95 -16.83
C ILE A 105 7.14 -2.44 -16.91
N LYS A 106 6.25 -1.68 -17.56
CA LYS A 106 6.28 -0.20 -17.52
C LYS A 106 5.45 0.31 -16.34
N PRO A 107 5.72 1.54 -15.82
CA PRO A 107 4.87 2.18 -14.82
C PRO A 107 3.39 2.26 -15.22
N VAL A 108 3.15 2.48 -16.52
CA VAL A 108 1.88 2.51 -17.21
C VAL A 108 2.13 1.99 -18.63
N ALA A 109 1.31 1.08 -19.13
CA ALA A 109 1.33 0.59 -20.51
C ALA A 109 -0.04 0.77 -21.17
N ASP A 110 -0.06 1.02 -22.48
CA ASP A 110 -1.28 1.24 -23.26
C ASP A 110 -1.81 -0.09 -23.82
N LEU A 111 -3.14 -0.28 -23.76
CA LEU A 111 -3.87 -1.32 -24.50
C LEU A 111 -4.58 -0.67 -25.68
N PHE A 112 -4.30 -1.13 -26.90
CA PHE A 112 -4.82 -0.57 -28.15
C PHE A 112 -5.91 -1.45 -28.78
N ASP A 113 -6.80 -0.86 -29.58
CA ASP A 113 -7.82 -1.57 -30.35
C ASP A 113 -7.29 -2.23 -31.63
N GLN A 114 -6.12 -1.81 -32.09
CA GLN A 114 -5.39 -2.35 -33.24
C GLN A 114 -3.89 -2.38 -32.93
N PRO A 115 -3.09 -3.25 -33.59
CA PRO A 115 -1.63 -3.31 -33.40
C PRO A 115 -0.90 -2.18 -34.16
N ASP A 116 -1.19 -0.93 -33.80
CA ASP A 116 -0.53 0.30 -34.28
C ASP A 116 -0.40 1.29 -33.10
N LEU A 117 0.75 1.98 -33.00
CA LEU A 117 0.98 3.03 -32.00
C LEU A 117 0.03 4.24 -32.14
N LYS A 118 -0.63 4.39 -33.29
CA LYS A 118 -1.64 5.41 -33.58
C LYS A 118 -3.07 4.91 -33.40
N ALA A 119 -3.26 3.64 -33.06
CA ALA A 119 -4.57 3.05 -32.81
C ALA A 119 -5.27 3.70 -31.60
N LYS A 120 -6.56 3.45 -31.44
CA LYS A 120 -7.30 3.99 -30.31
C LYS A 120 -6.91 3.22 -29.05
N ARG A 121 -6.58 3.93 -27.98
CA ARG A 121 -6.45 3.33 -26.64
C ARG A 121 -7.80 2.82 -26.16
N ILE A 122 -7.83 1.58 -25.65
CA ILE A 122 -8.96 0.99 -24.92
C ILE A 122 -8.86 1.33 -23.43
N THR A 123 -7.67 1.15 -22.84
CA THR A 123 -7.37 1.46 -21.43
C THR A 123 -5.86 1.53 -21.23
N GLN A 124 -5.42 1.79 -20.00
CA GLN A 124 -4.04 1.59 -19.57
C GLN A 124 -3.97 0.52 -18.48
N LEU A 125 -2.83 -0.14 -18.40
CA LEU A 125 -2.49 -1.09 -17.35
C LEU A 125 -1.34 -0.52 -16.51
N LEU A 126 -1.38 -0.77 -15.21
CA LEU A 126 -0.32 -0.38 -14.30
C LEU A 126 0.81 -1.42 -14.27
N TYR A 127 1.95 -1.02 -13.73
CA TYR A 127 3.05 -1.94 -13.41
C TYR A 127 2.56 -3.16 -12.62
N GLN A 128 3.08 -4.34 -12.96
CA GLN A 128 2.71 -5.64 -12.39
C GLN A 128 1.24 -6.08 -12.56
N GLU A 129 0.43 -5.37 -13.38
CA GLU A 129 -0.85 -5.93 -13.83
C GLU A 129 -0.63 -7.03 -14.88
N THR A 130 -1.55 -7.99 -14.89
CA THR A 130 -1.48 -9.19 -15.74
C THR A 130 -2.46 -9.13 -16.90
N VAL A 131 -2.05 -9.75 -18.00
CA VAL A 131 -2.90 -10.04 -19.16
C VAL A 131 -2.69 -11.49 -19.60
N THR A 132 -3.69 -12.06 -20.26
CA THR A 132 -3.60 -13.37 -20.90
C THR A 132 -3.22 -13.16 -22.37
N ARG A 133 -2.12 -13.77 -22.82
CA ARG A 133 -1.77 -13.82 -24.25
C ARG A 133 -2.84 -14.57 -25.04
N LEU A 134 -3.20 -14.01 -26.19
CA LEU A 134 -4.05 -14.66 -27.19
C LEU A 134 -3.17 -15.16 -28.34
N ASP A 135 -3.44 -16.38 -28.83
CA ASP A 135 -2.73 -16.97 -29.96
C ASP A 135 -3.31 -16.47 -31.30
N VAL A 136 -3.17 -15.15 -31.51
CA VAL A 136 -3.59 -14.41 -32.72
C VAL A 136 -2.34 -13.84 -33.39
N ASP A 137 -2.23 -14.02 -34.72
CA ASP A 137 -1.10 -13.51 -35.49
C ASP A 137 -1.10 -11.96 -35.51
N CYS A 138 0.06 -11.35 -35.26
CA CYS A 138 0.21 -9.91 -35.01
C CYS A 138 1.44 -9.35 -35.76
N PRO A 139 1.42 -8.07 -36.16
CA PRO A 139 2.60 -7.37 -36.63
C PRO A 139 3.76 -7.43 -35.61
N PRO A 140 5.03 -7.50 -36.04
CA PRO A 140 6.18 -7.52 -35.15
C PRO A 140 6.17 -6.35 -34.16
N GLY A 141 6.45 -6.65 -32.89
CA GLY A 141 6.43 -5.67 -31.79
C GLY A 141 5.10 -5.59 -31.03
N PHE A 142 4.02 -6.17 -31.57
CA PHE A 142 2.72 -6.26 -30.87
C PHE A 142 2.39 -7.69 -30.46
N ILE A 143 1.53 -7.81 -29.46
CA ILE A 143 0.94 -9.06 -29.00
C ILE A 143 -0.55 -8.84 -28.69
N ALA A 144 -1.40 -9.75 -29.15
CA ALA A 144 -2.82 -9.77 -28.81
C ALA A 144 -2.99 -10.32 -27.39
N VAL A 145 -3.82 -9.65 -26.59
CA VAL A 145 -4.02 -9.97 -25.17
C VAL A 145 -5.48 -9.81 -24.76
N GLU A 146 -5.85 -10.52 -23.70
CA GLU A 146 -7.08 -10.35 -22.95
C GLU A 146 -6.78 -9.85 -21.54
N PHE A 147 -7.54 -8.86 -21.10
CA PHE A 147 -7.47 -8.25 -19.78
C PHE A 147 -8.82 -8.40 -19.07
N GLN A 148 -8.79 -8.80 -17.79
CA GLN A 148 -9.98 -9.00 -16.95
C GLN A 148 -11.07 -9.86 -17.62
N GLU A 149 -10.67 -10.93 -18.33
CA GLU A 149 -11.55 -11.95 -18.94
C GLU A 149 -12.62 -11.40 -19.91
N THR A 150 -12.50 -10.14 -20.33
CA THR A 150 -13.56 -9.41 -21.05
C THR A 150 -13.06 -8.35 -22.04
N VAL A 151 -11.86 -7.81 -21.84
CA VAL A 151 -11.31 -6.72 -22.66
C VAL A 151 -10.16 -7.26 -23.50
N THR A 152 -10.38 -7.44 -24.80
CA THR A 152 -9.35 -7.85 -25.75
C THR A 152 -8.72 -6.63 -26.44
N GLY A 153 -7.44 -6.73 -26.80
CA GLY A 153 -6.71 -5.68 -27.50
C GLY A 153 -5.27 -6.06 -27.78
N TYR A 154 -4.44 -5.07 -28.10
CA TYR A 154 -3.04 -5.24 -28.47
C TYR A 154 -2.14 -4.41 -27.56
N MET A 155 -1.02 -4.99 -27.12
CA MET A 155 0.03 -4.29 -26.36
C MET A 155 1.37 -4.42 -27.07
N LEU A 156 2.32 -3.55 -26.72
CA LEU A 156 3.71 -3.71 -27.14
C LEU A 156 4.34 -4.89 -26.39
N ILE A 157 5.07 -5.73 -27.11
CA ILE A 157 5.78 -6.87 -26.50
C ILE A 157 6.87 -6.41 -25.52
N ASP A 158 7.52 -5.27 -25.80
CA ASP A 158 8.55 -4.64 -24.95
C ASP A 158 8.01 -4.00 -23.65
N ASP A 159 6.68 -3.96 -23.48
CA ASP A 159 6.00 -3.50 -22.26
C ASP A 159 5.60 -4.65 -21.33
N LEU A 160 5.90 -5.90 -21.73
CA LEU A 160 5.49 -7.13 -21.04
C LEU A 160 6.68 -8.07 -20.74
N THR A 161 6.53 -8.91 -19.72
CA THR A 161 7.41 -10.06 -19.44
C THR A 161 6.57 -11.34 -19.28
N GLU A 162 7.20 -12.49 -19.47
CA GLU A 162 6.61 -13.82 -19.19
C GLU A 162 6.87 -14.26 -17.74
N ASP A 163 7.80 -13.59 -17.04
CA ASP A 163 8.14 -13.90 -15.65
C ASP A 163 7.07 -13.39 -14.67
N CYS A 164 6.40 -14.33 -14.00
CA CYS A 164 5.38 -14.08 -12.99
C CYS A 164 5.91 -14.20 -11.55
N SER A 165 7.20 -14.49 -11.34
CA SER A 165 7.79 -14.69 -10.00
C SER A 165 7.65 -13.47 -9.08
N ALA A 166 7.63 -12.26 -9.64
CA ALA A 166 7.45 -11.02 -8.90
C ALA A 166 6.02 -10.77 -8.39
N ILE A 167 5.04 -11.57 -8.86
CA ILE A 167 3.61 -11.37 -8.58
C ILE A 167 2.89 -12.61 -8.03
N GLU A 168 3.53 -13.77 -8.00
CA GLU A 168 2.93 -15.03 -7.56
C GLU A 168 2.56 -14.98 -6.06
N PRO A 169 1.28 -14.90 -5.66
CA PRO A 169 0.92 -14.59 -4.27
C PRO A 169 1.33 -15.65 -3.26
N ALA A 170 1.60 -16.87 -3.72
CA ALA A 170 2.06 -17.97 -2.89
C ALA A 170 3.53 -17.86 -2.46
N ASP A 171 4.33 -17.06 -3.18
CA ASP A 171 5.76 -16.87 -2.88
C ASP A 171 5.99 -15.74 -1.84
N TYR A 172 4.93 -15.05 -1.37
CA TYR A 172 5.03 -13.89 -0.46
C TYR A 172 3.95 -13.87 0.63
N GLU A 173 4.31 -13.39 1.83
CA GLU A 173 3.36 -13.21 2.94
C GLU A 173 2.51 -11.93 2.78
N TYR A 174 3.07 -10.86 2.19
CA TYR A 174 2.43 -9.55 2.10
C TYR A 174 2.51 -8.93 0.69
N ARG A 175 1.59 -8.00 0.42
CA ARG A 175 1.64 -7.06 -0.71
C ARG A 175 1.39 -5.63 -0.25
N ALA A 176 2.04 -4.67 -0.91
CA ALA A 176 1.74 -3.25 -0.80
C ALA A 176 0.84 -2.80 -1.96
N VAL A 177 -0.17 -1.98 -1.67
CA VAL A 177 -0.94 -1.24 -2.67
C VAL A 177 -0.60 0.24 -2.56
N VAL A 178 -0.19 0.86 -3.65
CA VAL A 178 0.20 2.28 -3.67
C VAL A 178 -1.03 3.18 -3.62
N THR A 179 -1.10 4.08 -2.63
CA THR A 179 -2.21 5.05 -2.49
C THR A 179 -1.80 6.49 -2.77
N ALA A 180 -0.50 6.80 -2.77
CA ALA A 180 0.01 8.06 -3.33
C ALA A 180 -0.16 8.12 -4.86
N PRO A 181 -0.32 9.32 -5.47
CA PRO A 181 -0.40 9.48 -6.93
C PRO A 181 0.78 8.85 -7.69
N THR A 182 1.98 8.94 -7.11
CA THR A 182 3.18 8.19 -7.51
C THR A 182 3.93 7.70 -6.28
N LYS A 183 4.66 6.60 -6.40
CA LYS A 183 5.58 6.10 -5.37
C LYS A 183 6.88 5.62 -6.01
N ARG A 184 8.00 5.89 -5.34
CA ARG A 184 9.33 5.54 -5.82
C ARG A 184 9.80 4.23 -5.19
N VAL A 185 10.33 3.35 -6.01
CA VAL A 185 11.04 2.14 -5.60
C VAL A 185 12.54 2.37 -5.81
N MET A 186 13.32 2.20 -4.75
CA MET A 186 14.74 2.52 -4.69
C MET A 186 15.58 1.24 -4.67
N SER A 187 16.86 1.31 -5.07
CA SER A 187 17.75 0.13 -5.04
C SER A 187 18.17 -0.29 -3.62
N HIS A 188 18.05 0.59 -2.64
CA HIS A 188 18.43 0.37 -1.24
C HIS A 188 17.48 1.15 -0.32
N ALA A 189 17.23 0.62 0.88
CA ALA A 189 16.42 1.25 1.92
C ALA A 189 16.86 2.69 2.27
N GLU A 190 18.17 2.92 2.36
CA GLU A 190 18.76 4.23 2.57
C GLU A 190 19.66 4.61 1.39
N LYS A 191 19.56 5.86 0.92
CA LYS A 191 20.43 6.46 -0.11
C LYS A 191 20.51 5.67 -1.43
N GLY A 192 19.52 4.81 -1.70
CA GLY A 192 19.40 4.09 -2.96
C GLY A 192 19.20 5.03 -4.16
N THR A 193 19.44 4.49 -5.34
CA THR A 193 19.06 5.08 -6.63
C THR A 193 17.62 4.73 -6.97
N LEU A 194 16.93 5.59 -7.72
CA LEU A 194 15.59 5.27 -8.23
C LEU A 194 15.69 4.11 -9.23
N LEU A 195 14.93 3.02 -9.01
CA LEU A 195 14.75 1.93 -9.97
C LEU A 195 13.55 2.22 -10.86
N ILE A 196 12.38 2.45 -10.24
CA ILE A 196 11.13 2.72 -10.92
C ILE A 196 10.25 3.66 -10.08
N GLU A 197 9.48 4.51 -10.76
CA GLU A 197 8.41 5.30 -10.16
C GLU A 197 7.08 4.73 -10.63
N VAL A 198 6.36 4.06 -9.71
CA VAL A 198 5.08 3.40 -9.94
C VAL A 198 3.91 4.33 -9.59
N MET A 199 2.73 4.07 -10.16
CA MET A 199 1.55 4.92 -10.01
C MET A 199 0.61 4.42 -8.91
N MET A 200 -0.31 5.28 -8.48
CA MET A 200 -1.44 4.92 -7.61
C MET A 200 -2.18 3.66 -8.12
N GLY A 201 -2.51 2.75 -7.22
CA GLY A 201 -3.18 1.47 -7.53
C GLY A 201 -2.24 0.32 -7.92
N THR A 202 -0.95 0.59 -8.18
CA THR A 202 0.07 -0.46 -8.38
C THR A 202 0.14 -1.35 -7.16
N GLN A 203 0.28 -2.67 -7.39
CA GLN A 203 0.47 -3.66 -6.35
C GLN A 203 1.89 -4.22 -6.46
N LEU A 204 2.57 -4.40 -5.32
CA LEU A 204 3.94 -4.91 -5.25
C LEU A 204 4.03 -5.93 -4.12
N PHE A 205 4.54 -7.12 -4.39
CA PHE A 205 4.71 -8.16 -3.37
C PHE A 205 5.99 -7.92 -2.54
N ILE A 206 5.93 -8.27 -1.26
CA ILE A 206 6.93 -7.90 -0.24
C ILE A 206 7.70 -9.14 0.22
N ASP A 207 9.03 -9.12 0.00
CA ASP A 207 9.98 -10.13 0.49
C ASP A 207 10.36 -9.92 1.97
N TYR A 208 10.45 -8.66 2.41
CA TYR A 208 10.87 -8.29 3.77
C TYR A 208 10.24 -6.97 4.20
N ARG A 209 9.95 -6.83 5.49
CA ARG A 209 9.37 -5.64 6.09
C ARG A 209 10.11 -5.27 7.38
N GLY A 210 10.46 -3.99 7.56
CA GLY A 210 11.08 -3.52 8.80
C GLY A 210 11.38 -2.01 8.81
N ALA A 211 11.34 -1.40 9.99
CA ALA A 211 11.75 0.00 10.22
C ALA A 211 11.03 1.05 9.32
N GLY A 212 9.81 0.78 8.86
CA GLY A 212 9.05 1.70 8.00
C GLY A 212 9.43 1.64 6.51
N VAL A 213 10.17 0.60 6.11
CA VAL A 213 10.45 0.26 4.71
C VAL A 213 10.13 -1.22 4.46
N SER A 214 9.71 -1.51 3.23
CA SER A 214 9.53 -2.87 2.71
C SER A 214 10.45 -3.08 1.53
N SER A 215 11.00 -4.29 1.38
CA SER A 215 11.62 -4.71 0.13
C SER A 215 10.59 -5.43 -0.74
N VAL A 216 10.53 -5.06 -2.01
CA VAL A 216 9.53 -5.52 -2.97
C VAL A 216 10.18 -6.18 -4.18
N ARG A 217 9.53 -7.20 -4.75
CA ARG A 217 10.01 -7.83 -5.98
C ARG A 217 9.58 -7.03 -7.20
N LEU A 218 10.51 -6.83 -8.13
CA LEU A 218 10.29 -6.17 -9.41
C LEU A 218 10.26 -7.20 -10.55
N SER A 219 9.56 -6.86 -11.64
CA SER A 219 9.33 -7.75 -12.79
C SER A 219 10.57 -8.04 -13.65
N ASP A 220 11.73 -7.49 -13.29
CA ASP A 220 13.05 -7.82 -13.81
C ASP A 220 13.82 -8.81 -12.89
N GLY A 221 13.13 -9.37 -11.89
CA GLY A 221 13.67 -10.26 -10.85
C GLY A 221 14.41 -9.54 -9.72
N THR A 222 14.68 -8.23 -9.85
CA THR A 222 15.42 -7.47 -8.83
C THR A 222 14.57 -7.15 -7.60
N THR A 223 15.23 -6.91 -6.48
CA THR A 223 14.57 -6.45 -5.25
C THR A 223 14.73 -4.93 -5.14
N GLY A 224 13.60 -4.23 -5.07
CA GLY A 224 13.53 -2.80 -4.78
C GLY A 224 13.12 -2.52 -3.34
N TRP A 225 13.17 -1.25 -2.93
CA TRP A 225 12.80 -0.77 -1.60
C TRP A 225 11.78 0.34 -1.69
N ILE A 226 10.70 0.23 -0.92
CA ILE A 226 9.59 1.18 -0.85
C ILE A 226 9.37 1.58 0.60
N SER A 227 9.15 2.86 0.86
CA SER A 227 8.81 3.33 2.21
C SER A 227 7.31 3.14 2.49
N GLU A 228 6.96 2.80 3.74
CA GLU A 228 5.60 2.39 4.12
C GLU A 228 4.57 3.54 4.23
N ASP A 229 4.99 4.80 4.05
CA ASP A 229 4.06 5.92 3.89
C ASP A 229 3.21 5.79 2.61
N SER A 230 1.94 6.14 2.66
CA SER A 230 1.05 6.15 1.48
C SER A 230 1.05 4.85 0.64
N VAL A 231 1.20 3.72 1.33
CA VAL A 231 0.88 2.38 0.83
C VAL A 231 -0.02 1.67 1.85
N VAL A 232 -0.89 0.78 1.37
CA VAL A 232 -1.66 -0.13 2.23
C VAL A 232 -1.00 -1.50 2.15
N ILE A 233 -0.48 -1.99 3.28
CA ILE A 233 0.12 -3.32 3.38
C ILE A 233 -0.95 -4.31 3.84
N LEU A 234 -1.07 -5.42 3.09
CA LEU A 234 -2.03 -6.48 3.32
C LEU A 234 -1.33 -7.84 3.22
N PRO A 235 -1.89 -8.91 3.82
CA PRO A 235 -1.56 -10.27 3.41
C PRO A 235 -1.69 -10.43 1.89
N SER A 236 -0.84 -11.24 1.27
CA SER A 236 -0.74 -11.39 -0.20
C SER A 236 -2.09 -11.59 -0.89
N ASN A 237 -2.96 -12.44 -0.34
CA ASN A 237 -4.29 -12.75 -0.87
C ASN A 237 -5.47 -11.96 -0.25
N ALA A 238 -5.23 -11.03 0.68
CA ALA A 238 -6.30 -10.28 1.33
C ALA A 238 -6.82 -9.12 0.47
N ALA A 239 -8.12 -8.85 0.51
CA ALA A 239 -8.72 -7.65 -0.09
C ALA A 239 -8.39 -6.38 0.75
N ILE A 240 -8.53 -5.20 0.15
CA ILE A 240 -8.56 -3.94 0.92
C ILE A 240 -9.93 -3.87 1.60
N GLU A 241 -9.96 -3.70 2.91
CA GLU A 241 -11.20 -3.45 3.64
C GLU A 241 -11.74 -2.04 3.34
N MET A 242 -13.06 -1.91 3.15
CA MET A 242 -13.68 -0.61 2.97
C MET A 242 -13.59 0.20 4.28
N PRO A 243 -13.22 1.50 4.23
CA PRO A 243 -13.22 2.35 5.41
C PRO A 243 -14.64 2.67 5.88
N PHE A 244 -14.78 3.17 7.11
CA PHE A 244 -16.08 3.45 7.74
C PHE A 244 -16.98 4.42 6.94
N GLU A 245 -16.39 5.41 6.27
CA GLU A 245 -17.08 6.34 5.36
C GLU A 245 -16.51 6.16 3.92
N PRO A 246 -16.94 5.12 3.18
CA PRO A 246 -16.27 4.71 1.95
C PRO A 246 -16.49 5.71 0.80
N ALA A 247 -17.66 6.34 0.73
CA ALA A 247 -17.94 7.40 -0.24
C ALA A 247 -17.05 8.64 -0.03
N ASP A 248 -16.77 9.01 1.21
CA ASP A 248 -15.89 10.14 1.55
C ASP A 248 -14.42 9.84 1.23
N ALA A 249 -13.94 8.65 1.61
CA ALA A 249 -12.59 8.21 1.30
C ALA A 249 -12.36 8.09 -0.22
N PHE A 250 -13.35 7.58 -0.95
CA PHE A 250 -13.39 7.60 -2.42
C PHE A 250 -13.32 9.01 -2.99
N CYS A 251 -14.15 9.95 -2.55
CA CYS A 251 -14.12 11.33 -3.05
C CYS A 251 -12.81 12.06 -2.72
N HIS A 252 -12.20 11.84 -1.55
CA HIS A 252 -10.86 12.35 -1.25
C HIS A 252 -9.79 11.77 -2.18
N SER A 253 -9.89 10.48 -2.49
CA SER A 253 -8.98 9.79 -3.41
C SER A 253 -9.16 10.27 -4.86
N ALA A 254 -10.39 10.55 -5.28
CA ALA A 254 -10.70 11.11 -6.59
C ALA A 254 -10.16 12.54 -6.75
N LEU A 255 -10.22 13.35 -5.68
CA LEU A 255 -9.70 14.73 -5.66
C LEU A 255 -8.17 14.83 -5.83
N ILE A 256 -7.40 13.74 -5.64
CA ILE A 256 -5.97 13.69 -5.96
C ILE A 256 -5.72 14.07 -7.44
N PHE A 257 -6.67 13.74 -8.32
CA PHE A 257 -6.56 13.96 -9.77
C PHE A 257 -7.13 15.30 -10.24
N LEU A 258 -7.60 16.17 -9.34
CA LEU A 258 -8.04 17.52 -9.70
C LEU A 258 -6.92 18.28 -10.42
N GLN A 259 -7.24 18.95 -11.53
CA GLN A 259 -6.30 19.64 -12.44
C GLN A 259 -5.29 18.73 -13.19
N THR A 260 -5.36 17.41 -13.05
CA THR A 260 -4.57 16.49 -13.88
C THR A 260 -4.94 16.62 -15.35
N THR A 261 -3.96 16.47 -16.25
CA THR A 261 -4.19 16.45 -17.70
C THR A 261 -5.19 15.37 -18.07
N ALA A 262 -6.26 15.77 -18.76
CA ALA A 262 -7.25 14.83 -19.27
C ALA A 262 -6.65 14.00 -20.40
N LEU A 263 -6.76 12.68 -20.30
CA LEU A 263 -6.34 11.73 -21.32
C LEU A 263 -7.43 10.65 -21.43
N ASP A 264 -8.05 10.52 -22.60
CA ASP A 264 -9.07 9.50 -22.84
C ASP A 264 -8.51 8.10 -22.54
N TYR A 265 -9.25 7.34 -21.74
CA TYR A 265 -8.89 6.01 -21.22
C TYR A 265 -7.59 5.97 -20.38
N GLY A 266 -7.13 7.11 -19.85
CA GLY A 266 -5.92 7.23 -19.03
C GLY A 266 -6.13 6.78 -17.58
N MET A 267 -5.13 6.08 -17.01
CA MET A 267 -5.19 5.45 -15.68
C MET A 267 -4.05 5.91 -14.75
N SER A 268 -3.52 7.14 -14.89
CA SER A 268 -2.45 7.61 -14.02
C SER A 268 -2.40 9.12 -13.85
N ILE A 269 -1.63 9.62 -12.88
CA ILE A 269 -1.38 11.06 -12.70
C ILE A 269 -0.63 11.70 -13.88
N ARG A 270 -0.08 10.89 -14.80
CA ARG A 270 0.58 11.36 -16.04
C ARG A 270 -0.43 11.70 -17.16
N GLY A 271 -1.67 11.25 -17.03
CA GLY A 271 -2.76 11.45 -17.96
C GLY A 271 -3.94 10.57 -17.54
N MET A 272 -5.09 11.18 -17.28
CA MET A 272 -6.20 10.54 -16.56
C MET A 272 -7.55 10.78 -17.24
N SER A 273 -8.41 9.76 -17.26
CA SER A 273 -9.83 9.89 -17.56
C SER A 273 -10.68 9.75 -16.29
N VAL A 274 -11.95 10.18 -16.33
CA VAL A 274 -12.79 10.17 -15.12
C VAL A 274 -13.19 8.74 -14.74
N GLU A 275 -13.41 7.85 -15.71
CA GLU A 275 -13.60 6.42 -15.46
C GLU A 275 -12.34 5.76 -14.86
N GLY A 276 -11.13 6.22 -15.25
CA GLY A 276 -9.88 5.84 -14.60
C GLY A 276 -9.78 6.31 -13.15
N ILE A 277 -10.23 7.53 -12.85
CA ILE A 277 -10.35 8.03 -11.47
C ILE A 277 -11.31 7.16 -10.67
N VAL A 278 -12.50 6.86 -11.22
CA VAL A 278 -13.49 6.00 -10.57
C VAL A 278 -12.89 4.64 -10.23
N HIS A 279 -12.21 3.99 -11.17
CA HIS A 279 -11.59 2.69 -10.94
C HIS A 279 -10.50 2.74 -9.85
N LEU A 280 -9.55 3.67 -9.94
CA LEU A 280 -8.44 3.74 -8.98
C LEU A 280 -8.90 4.15 -7.59
N ALA A 281 -9.74 5.19 -7.49
CA ALA A 281 -10.25 5.68 -6.22
C ALA A 281 -11.16 4.64 -5.55
N ALA A 282 -11.96 3.88 -6.30
CA ALA A 282 -12.73 2.78 -5.72
C ALA A 282 -11.81 1.64 -5.25
N ARG A 283 -10.88 1.19 -6.10
CA ARG A 283 -9.99 0.05 -5.84
C ARG A 283 -9.14 0.24 -4.59
N ILE A 284 -8.55 1.42 -4.40
CA ILE A 284 -7.73 1.70 -3.20
C ILE A 284 -8.56 1.90 -1.92
N ASN A 285 -9.89 2.01 -2.01
CA ASN A 285 -10.82 2.08 -0.87
C ASN A 285 -11.67 0.81 -0.73
N GLY A 286 -11.21 -0.33 -1.27
CA GLY A 286 -11.83 -1.64 -1.06
C GLY A 286 -12.97 -2.01 -1.99
N LEU A 287 -13.25 -1.21 -3.03
CA LEU A 287 -14.32 -1.50 -3.99
C LEU A 287 -13.76 -1.76 -5.41
N THR A 288 -13.96 -2.97 -5.93
CA THR A 288 -13.66 -3.29 -7.33
C THR A 288 -14.81 -2.83 -8.23
N VAL A 289 -14.51 -1.99 -9.21
CA VAL A 289 -15.46 -1.55 -10.25
C VAL A 289 -14.83 -1.71 -11.65
N PRO A 290 -15.64 -1.90 -12.72
CA PRO A 290 -15.14 -1.96 -14.09
C PRO A 290 -14.35 -0.71 -14.51
N ARG A 291 -13.40 -0.86 -15.45
CA ARG A 291 -12.66 0.27 -16.05
C ARG A 291 -13.44 0.99 -17.15
N THR A 292 -14.34 0.30 -17.82
CA THR A 292 -15.08 0.83 -18.97
C THR A 292 -16.33 1.58 -18.52
N VAL A 293 -16.73 2.59 -19.30
CA VAL A 293 -18.00 3.31 -19.08
C VAL A 293 -19.19 2.36 -19.14
N GLU A 294 -19.18 1.39 -20.05
CA GLU A 294 -20.19 0.34 -20.20
C GLU A 294 -20.37 -0.47 -18.90
N GLY A 295 -19.26 -0.86 -18.28
CA GLY A 295 -19.28 -1.54 -16.99
C GLY A 295 -19.78 -0.62 -15.88
N LEU A 296 -19.29 0.62 -15.80
CA LEU A 296 -19.74 1.60 -14.81
C LEU A 296 -21.24 1.96 -14.94
N LEU A 297 -21.79 1.96 -16.16
CA LEU A 297 -23.22 2.14 -16.44
C LEU A 297 -24.11 1.03 -15.85
N THR A 298 -23.53 -0.13 -15.50
CA THR A 298 -24.23 -1.27 -14.88
C THR A 298 -23.82 -1.51 -13.42
N ALA A 299 -22.72 -0.90 -12.97
CA ALA A 299 -22.20 -1.03 -11.61
C ALA A 299 -23.13 -0.39 -10.55
N GLY A 300 -23.22 -1.04 -9.39
CA GLY A 300 -23.97 -0.53 -8.24
C GLY A 300 -25.48 -0.35 -8.49
N VAL A 301 -26.10 0.49 -7.67
CA VAL A 301 -27.55 0.73 -7.70
C VAL A 301 -27.88 1.84 -8.69
N SER A 302 -28.88 1.61 -9.55
CA SER A 302 -29.43 2.67 -10.41
C SER A 302 -30.22 3.67 -9.59
N LEU A 303 -29.91 4.96 -9.72
CA LEU A 303 -30.68 6.02 -9.10
C LEU A 303 -31.71 6.57 -10.09
N PRO A 304 -32.98 6.76 -9.68
CA PRO A 304 -33.98 7.36 -10.55
C PRO A 304 -33.67 8.85 -10.76
N LEU A 305 -33.66 9.29 -12.01
CA LEU A 305 -33.56 10.70 -12.37
C LEU A 305 -34.85 11.12 -13.04
N VAL A 306 -35.64 11.92 -12.33
CA VAL A 306 -36.84 12.55 -12.90
C VAL A 306 -36.40 13.85 -13.57
N LYS A 307 -36.85 14.10 -14.80
CA LYS A 307 -36.66 15.41 -15.45
C LYS A 307 -37.80 16.34 -15.08
N ASP A 308 -37.44 17.56 -14.71
CA ASP A 308 -38.36 18.68 -14.52
C ASP A 308 -39.13 18.95 -15.84
N PRO A 309 -40.48 18.96 -15.85
CA PRO A 309 -41.27 19.19 -17.06
C PRO A 309 -41.12 20.60 -17.67
N GLU A 310 -40.77 21.61 -16.87
CA GLU A 310 -40.63 23.01 -17.31
C GLU A 310 -39.20 23.30 -17.78
N THR A 311 -38.19 22.84 -17.03
CA THR A 311 -36.78 23.15 -17.31
C THR A 311 -36.03 22.05 -18.08
N GLY A 312 -36.53 20.81 -18.09
CA GLY A 312 -35.87 19.65 -18.70
C GLY A 312 -34.62 19.15 -17.95
N HIS A 313 -34.22 19.83 -16.87
CA HIS A 313 -33.11 19.47 -15.99
C HIS A 313 -33.43 18.17 -15.24
N ALA A 314 -32.41 17.33 -15.01
CA ALA A 314 -32.55 16.18 -14.12
C ALA A 314 -32.58 16.64 -12.65
N ASP A 315 -33.53 16.15 -11.86
CA ASP A 315 -33.53 16.30 -10.41
C ASP A 315 -32.37 15.47 -9.83
N ILE A 316 -31.40 16.17 -9.23
CA ILE A 316 -30.21 15.61 -8.60
C ILE A 316 -30.31 15.61 -7.06
N SER A 317 -31.46 15.96 -6.47
CA SER A 317 -31.65 16.07 -5.02
C SER A 317 -31.45 14.77 -4.24
N GLN A 318 -31.65 13.61 -4.90
CA GLN A 318 -31.45 12.28 -4.32
C GLN A 318 -30.00 11.77 -4.43
N LEU A 319 -29.16 12.49 -5.17
CA LEU A 319 -27.75 12.13 -5.34
C LEU A 319 -26.96 12.52 -4.09
N LYS A 320 -25.99 11.69 -3.75
CA LYS A 320 -25.08 11.82 -2.62
C LYS A 320 -23.64 11.86 -3.14
N ARG A 321 -22.78 12.46 -2.32
CA ARG A 321 -21.33 12.40 -2.53
C ARG A 321 -20.87 10.96 -2.75
N GLY A 322 -20.06 10.74 -3.78
CA GLY A 322 -19.61 9.43 -4.26
C GLY A 322 -20.47 8.81 -5.36
N ASP A 323 -21.66 9.34 -5.65
CA ASP A 323 -22.46 8.87 -6.79
C ASP A 323 -21.82 9.26 -8.13
N LEU A 324 -21.95 8.37 -9.12
CA LEU A 324 -21.54 8.58 -10.50
C LEU A 324 -22.69 9.18 -11.30
N ILE A 325 -22.41 10.18 -12.12
CA ILE A 325 -23.38 10.83 -13.02
C ILE A 325 -22.93 10.64 -14.46
N PHE A 326 -23.85 10.26 -15.34
CA PHE A 326 -23.57 9.97 -16.75
C PHE A 326 -24.19 11.03 -17.65
N PHE A 327 -23.35 11.66 -18.47
CA PHE A 327 -23.67 12.79 -19.34
C PHE A 327 -23.52 12.36 -20.81
N ALA A 328 -24.52 12.61 -21.65
CA ALA A 328 -24.41 12.43 -23.11
C ALA A 328 -25.12 13.57 -23.85
N GLU A 329 -24.40 14.23 -24.75
CA GLU A 329 -24.94 15.33 -25.56
C GLU A 329 -25.95 14.77 -26.58
N GLN A 330 -25.63 13.62 -27.18
CA GLN A 330 -26.48 12.91 -28.15
C GLN A 330 -26.93 11.54 -27.62
N ALA A 331 -28.01 10.97 -28.19
CA ALA A 331 -28.58 9.71 -27.73
C ALA A 331 -27.72 8.48 -28.06
N GLU A 332 -26.97 8.53 -29.17
CA GLU A 332 -26.12 7.43 -29.66
C GLU A 332 -24.66 7.54 -29.19
N GLN A 333 -24.33 8.60 -28.45
CA GLN A 333 -22.97 8.86 -27.95
C GLN A 333 -22.69 8.05 -26.68
N GLN A 334 -21.51 7.42 -26.60
CA GLN A 334 -21.00 6.83 -25.36
C GLN A 334 -20.97 7.93 -24.27
N PRO A 335 -21.65 7.75 -23.12
CA PRO A 335 -21.73 8.80 -22.12
C PRO A 335 -20.38 9.05 -21.44
N ARG A 336 -20.16 10.29 -21.00
CA ARG A 336 -19.05 10.64 -20.11
C ARG A 336 -19.48 10.45 -18.66
N VAL A 337 -18.60 9.92 -17.82
CA VAL A 337 -18.83 9.82 -16.37
C VAL A 337 -18.31 11.06 -15.65
N GLY A 338 -19.03 11.49 -14.61
CA GLY A 338 -18.58 12.46 -13.61
C GLY A 338 -18.83 11.91 -12.20
N ILE A 339 -18.06 12.38 -11.22
CA ILE A 339 -18.17 11.95 -9.81
C ILE A 339 -18.75 13.10 -9.00
N LEU A 340 -19.86 12.89 -8.28
CA LEU A 340 -20.40 13.91 -7.38
C LEU A 340 -19.53 14.01 -6.13
N ILE A 341 -18.73 15.09 -6.01
CA ILE A 341 -17.77 15.30 -4.92
C ILE A 341 -18.41 16.06 -3.75
N GLN A 342 -19.31 16.99 -4.01
CA GLN A 342 -20.12 17.70 -3.00
C GLN A 342 -21.50 17.99 -3.60
N THR A 343 -22.42 18.54 -2.82
CA THR A 343 -23.70 19.06 -3.32
C THR A 343 -23.46 19.93 -4.56
N ASN A 344 -24.06 19.54 -5.67
CA ASN A 344 -23.97 20.19 -6.99
C ASN A 344 -22.55 20.30 -7.60
N GLN A 345 -21.49 19.79 -6.95
CA GLN A 345 -20.12 19.83 -7.50
C GLN A 345 -19.67 18.46 -8.03
N VAL A 346 -19.40 18.40 -9.33
CA VAL A 346 -18.99 17.18 -10.03
C VAL A 346 -17.55 17.28 -10.50
N LEU A 347 -16.73 16.25 -10.21
CA LEU A 347 -15.44 16.06 -10.86
C LEU A 347 -15.66 15.49 -12.26
N TYR A 348 -15.29 16.26 -13.28
CA TYR A 348 -15.65 16.00 -14.68
C TYR A 348 -14.56 16.45 -15.66
N THR A 349 -14.67 15.99 -16.91
CA THR A 349 -13.94 16.55 -18.05
C THR A 349 -14.87 16.66 -19.26
N GLY A 350 -15.14 17.90 -19.67
CA GLY A 350 -16.02 18.20 -20.80
C GLY A 350 -15.35 18.00 -22.16
N SER A 351 -16.17 17.96 -23.21
CA SER A 351 -15.70 17.96 -24.60
C SER A 351 -14.75 19.14 -24.85
N GLY A 352 -13.51 18.86 -25.28
CA GLY A 352 -12.48 19.89 -25.51
C GLY A 352 -11.73 20.40 -24.27
N GLN A 353 -12.01 19.89 -23.06
CA GLN A 353 -11.23 20.24 -21.87
C GLN A 353 -9.94 19.40 -21.78
N THR A 354 -8.82 20.04 -21.46
CA THR A 354 -7.49 19.41 -21.36
C THR A 354 -7.12 18.97 -19.93
N SER A 355 -8.03 19.10 -18.97
CA SER A 355 -7.77 18.92 -17.54
C SER A 355 -9.03 18.49 -16.80
N ILE A 356 -8.90 17.60 -15.82
CA ILE A 356 -9.98 17.24 -14.88
C ILE A 356 -10.32 18.44 -13.98
N ARG A 357 -11.61 18.77 -13.83
CA ARG A 357 -12.08 19.95 -13.07
C ARG A 357 -13.27 19.63 -12.17
N LEU A 358 -13.46 20.44 -11.13
CA LEU A 358 -14.75 20.55 -10.45
C LEU A 358 -15.64 21.50 -11.24
N ILE A 359 -16.89 21.09 -11.47
CA ILE A 359 -17.93 21.86 -12.13
C ILE A 359 -19.12 22.01 -11.18
N ASP A 360 -19.63 23.23 -11.05
CA ASP A 360 -20.84 23.55 -10.29
C ASP A 360 -22.07 23.42 -11.20
N LEU A 361 -22.84 22.33 -11.01
CA LEU A 361 -24.05 22.06 -11.78
C LEU A 361 -25.14 23.12 -11.60
N GLU A 362 -25.16 23.90 -10.51
CA GLU A 362 -26.14 24.99 -10.39
C GLU A 362 -25.98 26.00 -11.53
N ARG A 363 -24.74 26.24 -11.96
CA ARG A 363 -24.37 27.27 -12.95
C ARG A 363 -24.32 26.77 -14.39
N GLU A 364 -24.35 25.45 -14.59
CA GLU A 364 -24.15 24.80 -15.89
C GLU A 364 -25.45 24.12 -16.36
N ASP A 365 -26.46 24.93 -16.71
CA ASP A 365 -27.75 24.47 -17.23
C ASP A 365 -27.62 23.53 -18.44
N GLN A 366 -26.72 23.87 -19.38
CA GLN A 366 -26.46 23.03 -20.55
C GLN A 366 -25.98 21.63 -20.16
N LEU A 367 -25.10 21.51 -19.15
CA LEU A 367 -24.59 20.23 -18.68
C LEU A 367 -25.69 19.41 -17.99
N LYS A 368 -26.55 20.05 -17.17
CA LYS A 368 -27.71 19.39 -16.52
C LYS A 368 -28.68 18.77 -17.53
N LEU A 369 -28.88 19.37 -18.70
CA LEU A 369 -29.73 18.81 -19.75
C LEU A 369 -29.18 17.48 -20.32
N THR A 370 -27.85 17.33 -20.38
CA THR A 370 -27.18 16.13 -20.92
C THR A 370 -27.18 14.92 -19.97
N ILE A 371 -27.58 15.08 -18.71
CA ILE A 371 -27.63 13.97 -17.75
C ILE A 371 -28.61 12.89 -18.24
N LYS A 372 -28.14 11.64 -18.32
CA LYS A 372 -28.90 10.45 -18.76
C LYS A 372 -29.14 9.43 -17.65
N GLY A 373 -28.27 9.37 -16.64
CA GLY A 373 -28.35 8.38 -15.57
C GLY A 373 -27.42 8.68 -14.42
N ALA A 374 -27.65 8.02 -13.28
CA ALA A 374 -26.77 8.07 -12.12
C ALA A 374 -26.67 6.69 -11.45
N ARG A 375 -25.50 6.39 -10.88
CA ARG A 375 -25.20 5.12 -10.19
C ARG A 375 -24.59 5.37 -8.82
N ARG A 376 -25.08 4.63 -7.82
CA ARG A 376 -24.51 4.58 -6.48
C ARG A 376 -23.66 3.31 -6.33
N ILE A 377 -22.35 3.47 -6.22
CA ILE A 377 -21.39 2.35 -6.17
C ILE A 377 -21.03 1.91 -4.73
N PHE A 378 -21.27 2.77 -3.73
CA PHE A 378 -21.14 2.45 -2.30
C PHE A 378 -22.53 2.34 -1.64
N PRO A 379 -22.78 1.36 -0.76
CA PRO A 379 -24.09 1.12 -0.14
C PRO A 379 -24.56 2.26 0.80
#